data_AF-A0A5M3XJT0-F1
#
_entry.id   AF-A0A5M3XJT0-F1
#
_cell.length_a   1.000
_cell.length_b   1.000
_cell.length_c   1.000
_cell.angle_alpha   90.00
_cell.angle_beta   90.00
_cell.angle_gamma   90.00
#
_symmetry.space_group_name_H-M   'P 1'
#
loop_
_entity.id
_entity.type
_entity.pdbx_description
1 polymer ?
#
loop_
_entity_poly.entity_id
_entity_poly.type
_entity_poly.pdbx_seq_one_letter_code
_entity_poly.pdbx_strand_id
1 'polypeptide(L)'
;MTTPATARRAAEPVRRVAWGTFAAFLGAFAVFESVKYGLPTTAAAVASLAVPFAFRTNRVAQSAFLPLAVMIAYALFTPVAMPPVFTAGLGWLTGVAVLRAARRG
;
A
#
# COMPACT_ATOMS: atom_id res chain seq x y z
N MET A 1 35.78 -9.98 0.21
CA MET A 1 35.25 -8.60 0.14
C MET A 1 34.20 -8.55 -0.95
N THR A 2 32.93 -8.76 -0.61
CA THR A 2 31.83 -8.69 -1.61
C THR A 2 31.55 -7.23 -1.94
N THR A 3 31.75 -6.84 -3.19
CA THR A 3 31.48 -5.49 -3.69
C THR A 3 30.01 -5.12 -3.39
N PRO A 4 29.69 -3.88 -2.96
CA PRO A 4 28.32 -3.48 -2.59
C PRO A 4 27.27 -3.75 -3.68
N ALA A 5 27.67 -3.76 -4.96
CA ALA A 5 26.82 -4.14 -6.08
C ALA A 5 26.32 -5.60 -6.01
N THR A 6 27.17 -6.53 -5.57
CA THR A 6 26.87 -7.96 -5.48
C THR A 6 25.90 -8.25 -4.34
N ALA A 7 26.09 -7.61 -3.19
CA ALA A 7 25.18 -7.70 -2.05
C ALA A 7 23.78 -7.14 -2.38
N ARG A 8 23.71 -6.04 -3.13
CA ARG A 8 22.44 -5.40 -3.53
C ARG A 8 21.62 -6.26 -4.50
N ARG A 9 22.30 -7.01 -5.39
CA ARG A 9 21.66 -7.99 -6.28
C ARG A 9 21.15 -9.20 -5.50
N ALA A 10 21.93 -9.71 -4.54
CA ALA A 10 21.50 -10.82 -3.69
C ALA A 10 20.28 -10.48 -2.81
N ALA A 11 20.18 -9.22 -2.35
CA ALA A 11 19.05 -8.74 -1.55
C ALA A 11 17.78 -8.42 -2.37
N GLU A 12 17.88 -8.35 -3.70
CA GLU A 12 16.76 -8.01 -4.57
C GLU A 12 15.57 -9.00 -4.49
N PRO A 13 15.76 -10.33 -4.62
CA PRO A 13 14.66 -11.28 -4.49
C PRO A 13 14.00 -11.22 -3.12
N VAL A 14 14.79 -11.10 -2.05
CA VAL A 14 14.28 -10.97 -0.67
C VAL A 14 13.41 -9.72 -0.54
N ARG A 15 13.87 -8.58 -1.07
CA ARG A 15 13.10 -7.33 -1.06
C ARG A 15 11.80 -7.45 -1.85
N ARG A 16 11.81 -8.13 -2.99
CA ARG A 16 10.60 -8.36 -3.80
C ARG A 16 9.59 -9.23 -3.05
N VAL A 17 10.04 -10.33 -2.44
CA VAL A 17 9.19 -11.20 -1.62
C VAL A 17 8.62 -10.43 -0.44
N ALA A 18 9.43 -9.64 0.28
CA ALA A 18 8.96 -8.82 1.39
C ALA A 18 7.86 -7.83 0.97
N TRP A 19 8.03 -7.13 -0.15
CA TRP A 19 6.99 -6.24 -0.68
C TRP A 19 5.75 -7.00 -1.16
N GLY A 20 5.93 -8.17 -1.76
CA GLY A 20 4.83 -9.03 -2.20
C GLY A 20 3.98 -9.52 -1.02
N THR A 21 4.61 -10.05 0.03
CA THR A 21 3.94 -10.47 1.27
C THR A 21 3.21 -9.30 1.93
N PHE A 22 3.85 -8.12 1.99
CA PHE A 22 3.22 -6.93 2.54
C PHE A 22 2.00 -6.48 1.72
N ALA A 23 2.09 -6.52 0.39
CA ALA A 23 0.97 -6.22 -0.50
C ALA A 23 -0.21 -7.20 -0.28
N ALA A 24 0.09 -8.50 -0.16
CA ALA A 24 -0.92 -9.52 0.09
C ALA A 24 -1.61 -9.31 1.44
N PHE A 25 -0.85 -8.99 2.49
CA PHE A 25 -1.40 -8.69 3.82
C PHE A 25 -2.35 -7.48 3.79
N LEU A 26 -1.92 -6.36 3.18
CA LEU A 26 -2.75 -5.16 3.06
C LEU A 26 -3.99 -5.40 2.20
N GLY A 27 -3.85 -6.13 1.09
CA GLY A 27 -4.95 -6.49 0.22
C GLY A 27 -5.99 -7.36 0.94
N ALA A 28 -5.55 -8.36 1.71
CA ALA A 28 -6.44 -9.18 2.53
C ALA A 28 -7.20 -8.35 3.57
N PHE A 29 -6.55 -7.37 4.20
CA PHE A 29 -7.19 -6.48 5.16
C PHE A 29 -8.21 -5.54 4.50
N ALA A 30 -7.92 -5.05 3.29
CA ALA A 30 -8.87 -4.25 2.51
C ALA A 30 -10.11 -5.07 2.11
N VAL A 31 -9.95 -6.35 1.77
CA VAL A 31 -11.07 -7.26 1.52
C VAL A 31 -11.89 -7.49 2.79
N PHE A 32 -11.25 -7.72 3.93
CA PHE A 32 -11.93 -7.87 5.21
C PHE A 32 -12.77 -6.63 5.58
N GLU A 33 -12.21 -5.42 5.46
CA GLU A 33 -12.93 -4.16 5.66
C GLU A 33 -14.10 -3.98 4.67
N SER A 34 -13.90 -4.41 3.42
CA SER A 34 -14.95 -4.39 2.38
C SER A 34 -16.12 -5.32 2.72
N VAL A 35 -15.84 -6.51 3.23
CA VAL A 35 -16.89 -7.45 3.70
C VAL A 35 -17.61 -6.89 4.93
N LYS A 36 -16.89 -6.24 5.85
CA LYS A 36 -17.45 -5.70 7.09
C LYS A 36 -18.34 -4.47 6.89
N TYR A 37 -17.96 -3.57 5.98
CA TYR A 37 -18.61 -2.26 5.82
C TYR A 37 -19.24 -2.02 4.43
N GLY A 38 -19.08 -2.98 3.51
CA GLY A 38 -19.84 -3.05 2.26
C GLY A 38 -19.31 -2.17 1.12
N LEU A 39 -20.26 -1.63 0.34
CA LEU A 39 -19.97 -0.95 -0.93
C LEU A 39 -19.04 0.27 -0.80
N PRO A 40 -19.19 1.15 0.22
CA PRO A 40 -18.36 2.35 0.34
C PRO A 40 -16.88 2.03 0.56
N THR A 41 -16.55 1.03 1.38
CA THR A 41 -15.17 0.58 1.60
C THR A 41 -14.60 -0.11 0.37
N THR A 42 -15.41 -0.90 -0.34
CA THR A 42 -15.00 -1.53 -1.59
C THR A 42 -14.64 -0.49 -2.66
N ALA A 43 -15.50 0.51 -2.86
CA ALA A 43 -15.24 1.60 -3.82
C ALA A 43 -13.97 2.39 -3.45
N ALA A 44 -13.80 2.70 -2.16
CA ALA A 44 -12.62 3.39 -1.65
C ALA A 44 -11.33 2.57 -1.84
N ALA A 45 -11.36 1.25 -1.60
CA ALA A 45 -10.24 0.35 -1.84
C ALA A 45 -9.82 0.39 -3.32
N VAL A 46 -10.77 0.19 -4.24
CA VAL A 46 -10.51 0.11 -5.68
C VAL A 46 -9.98 1.43 -6.23
N ALA A 47 -10.63 2.55 -5.87
CA ALA A 47 -10.21 3.87 -6.33
C ALA A 47 -8.79 4.19 -5.85
N SER A 48 -8.48 3.90 -4.58
CA SER A 48 -7.19 4.23 -3.99
C SER A 48 -6.09 3.28 -4.42
N LEU A 49 -6.41 2.01 -4.70
CA LEU A 49 -5.50 1.05 -5.30
C LEU A 49 -4.98 1.53 -6.65
N ALA A 50 -5.81 2.21 -7.44
CA ALA A 50 -5.43 2.73 -8.75
C ALA A 50 -4.51 3.96 -8.69
N VAL A 51 -4.49 4.71 -7.57
CA VAL A 51 -3.74 5.98 -7.45
C VAL A 51 -2.25 5.85 -7.78
N PRO A 52 -1.49 4.86 -7.24
CA PRO A 52 -0.07 4.71 -7.57
C PRO A 52 0.17 4.32 -9.04
N PHE A 53 -0.79 3.68 -9.69
CA PHE A 53 -0.68 3.30 -11.10
C PHE A 53 -1.00 4.49 -12.01
N ALA A 54 -2.05 5.25 -11.70
CA ALA A 54 -2.46 6.43 -12.45
C ALA A 54 -1.42 7.57 -12.38
N PHE A 55 -0.79 7.76 -11.21
CA PHE A 55 0.15 8.85 -10.96
C PHE A 55 1.58 8.35 -10.75
N ARG A 56 2.08 7.56 -11.71
CA ARG A 56 3.36 6.85 -11.58
C ARG A 56 4.58 7.77 -11.39
N THR A 57 4.56 8.96 -11.97
CA THR A 57 5.64 9.96 -11.88
C THR A 57 5.53 10.87 -10.66
N ASN A 58 4.38 10.93 -9.99
CA ASN A 58 4.16 11.80 -8.86
C ASN A 58 4.74 11.17 -7.58
N ARG A 59 5.77 11.82 -6.99
CA ARG A 59 6.44 11.35 -5.76
C ARG A 59 5.47 11.19 -4.59
N VAL A 60 4.45 12.05 -4.51
CA VAL A 60 3.42 12.01 -3.44
C VAL A 60 2.54 10.77 -3.62
N ALA A 61 2.10 10.49 -4.84
CA ALA A 61 1.33 9.29 -5.16
C ALA A 61 2.12 7.98 -4.90
N GLN A 62 3.44 8.02 -5.09
CA GLN A 62 4.34 6.89 -4.80
C GLN A 62 4.78 6.81 -3.32
N SER A 63 4.40 7.79 -2.50
CA SER A 63 4.77 7.83 -1.10
C SER A 63 3.93 6.86 -0.29
N ALA A 64 4.58 6.02 0.50
CA ALA A 64 3.90 5.20 1.50
C ALA A 64 3.60 6.01 2.77
N PHE A 65 4.32 7.11 2.99
CA PHE A 65 4.17 7.92 4.21
C PHE A 65 2.88 8.73 4.23
N LEU A 66 2.42 9.21 3.07
CA LEU A 66 1.17 9.98 3.00
C LEU A 66 -0.06 9.13 3.40
N PRO A 67 -0.34 7.98 2.74
CA PRO A 67 -1.48 7.15 3.14
C PRO A 67 -1.31 6.61 4.56
N LEU A 68 -0.08 6.30 5.00
CA LEU A 68 0.18 5.88 6.38
C LEU A 68 -0.15 6.98 7.39
N ALA A 69 0.26 8.22 7.13
CA ALA A 69 -0.04 9.37 7.99
C ALA A 69 -1.56 9.61 8.08
N VAL A 70 -2.28 9.45 6.96
CA VAL A 70 -3.75 9.52 6.95
C VAL A 70 -4.37 8.43 7.82
N MET A 71 -3.89 7.19 7.74
CA MET A 71 -4.38 6.09 8.58
C MET A 71 -4.08 6.29 10.07
N ILE A 72 -2.88 6.76 10.40
CA ILE A 72 -2.48 7.06 11.78
C ILE A 72 -3.32 8.21 12.33
N ALA A 73 -3.46 9.29 11.57
CA ALA A 73 -4.27 10.44 11.99
C ALA A 73 -5.74 10.05 12.18
N TYR A 74 -6.28 9.25 11.26
CA TYR A 74 -7.63 8.70 11.41
C TYR A 74 -7.77 7.87 12.70
N ALA A 75 -6.85 6.94 12.95
CA ALA A 75 -6.88 6.08 14.13
C ALA A 75 -6.78 6.85 15.46
N LEU A 76 -6.07 7.98 15.47
CA LEU A 76 -5.81 8.76 16.68
C LEU A 76 -6.80 9.90 16.92
N PHE A 77 -7.39 10.49 15.87
CA PHE A 77 -8.09 11.78 15.98
C PHE A 77 -9.56 11.76 15.55
N THR A 78 -10.10 10.65 15.05
CA THR A 78 -11.52 10.62 14.63
C THR A 78 -12.42 9.89 15.64
N PRO A 79 -13.38 10.60 16.29
CA PRO A 79 -14.36 9.96 17.17
C PRO A 79 -15.43 9.17 16.40
N VAL A 80 -15.53 9.38 15.08
CA VAL A 80 -16.44 8.67 14.17
C VAL A 80 -15.64 7.72 13.31
N ALA A 81 -16.01 6.43 13.36
CA ALA A 81 -15.47 5.47 12.41
C ALA A 81 -15.92 5.85 10.99
N MET A 82 -14.98 6.25 10.14
CA MET A 82 -15.10 6.35 8.68
C MET A 82 -14.31 5.22 8.01
N PRO A 83 -14.86 3.97 8.00
CA PRO A 83 -14.22 2.83 7.36
C PRO A 83 -13.71 3.08 5.93
N PRO A 84 -14.41 3.85 5.06
CA PRO A 84 -13.94 4.10 3.70
C PRO A 84 -12.59 4.83 3.64
N VAL A 85 -12.32 5.75 4.56
CA VAL A 85 -11.04 6.51 4.58
C VAL A 85 -9.88 5.60 4.96
N PHE A 86 -10.10 4.75 5.97
CA PHE A 86 -9.12 3.75 6.37
C PHE A 86 -8.85 2.73 5.26
N THR A 87 -9.92 2.26 4.62
CA THR A 87 -9.84 1.32 3.49
C THR A 87 -9.18 1.93 2.25
N ALA A 88 -9.36 3.23 2.00
CA ALA A 88 -8.64 3.97 0.98
C ALA A 88 -7.12 3.95 1.24
N GLY A 89 -6.69 4.16 2.49
CA GLY A 89 -5.29 4.06 2.89
C GLY A 89 -4.69 2.69 2.59
N LEU A 90 -5.42 1.61 2.91
CA LEU A 90 -5.02 0.24 2.59
C LEU A 90 -4.89 0.01 1.08
N GLY A 91 -5.87 0.46 0.29
CA GLY A 91 -5.85 0.34 -1.16
C GLY A 91 -4.61 1.01 -1.77
N TRP A 92 -4.35 2.25 -1.38
CA TRP A 92 -3.17 3.00 -1.84
C TRP A 92 -1.87 2.29 -1.46
N LEU A 93 -1.71 1.90 -0.19
CA LEU A 93 -0.51 1.19 0.27
C LEU A 93 -0.29 -0.13 -0.47
N THR A 94 -1.38 -0.85 -0.76
CA THR A 94 -1.35 -2.08 -1.56
C THR A 94 -0.81 -1.79 -2.97
N GLY A 95 -1.30 -0.75 -3.63
CA GLY A 95 -0.81 -0.36 -4.96
C GLY A 95 0.67 0.01 -4.97
N VAL A 96 1.14 0.75 -3.96
CA VAL A 96 2.57 1.08 -3.80
C VAL A 96 3.41 -0.19 -3.56
N ALA A 97 2.94 -1.10 -2.73
CA ALA A 97 3.63 -2.35 -2.43
C ALA A 97 3.73 -3.26 -3.67
N VAL A 98 2.64 -3.37 -4.45
CA VAL A 98 2.62 -4.09 -5.74
C VAL A 98 3.61 -3.49 -6.72
N LEU A 99 3.62 -2.15 -6.90
CA LEU A 99 4.58 -1.50 -7.77
C LEU A 99 6.03 -1.69 -7.31
N ARG A 100 6.29 -1.77 -6.00
CA ARG A 100 7.64 -2.03 -5.46
C ARG A 100 8.06 -3.49 -5.62
N ALA A 101 7.13 -4.43 -5.56
CA ALA A 101 7.37 -5.83 -5.85
C ALA A 101 7.64 -6.07 -7.35
N ALA A 102 6.93 -5.34 -8.23
CA ALA A 102 7.00 -5.48 -9.68
C ALA A 102 8.15 -4.71 -10.35
N ARG A 103 8.76 -3.71 -9.68
CA ARG A 103 9.94 -3.00 -10.20
C ARG A 103 11.11 -3.98 -10.34
N ARG A 104 11.47 -4.25 -11.59
CA ARG A 104 12.79 -4.79 -11.95
C ARG A 104 13.82 -3.68 -11.73
N GLY A 105 14.92 -4.00 -11.04
CA GLY A 105 16.05 -3.08 -10.83
C GLY A 105 16.63 -2.56 -12.13
#